data_AF-A0A3B4XA43-F1
#
_entry.id   AF-A0A3B4XA43-F1
#
_cell.length_a   1.000
_cell.length_b   1.000
_cell.length_c   1.000
_cell.angle_alpha   90.00
_cell.angle_beta   90.00
_cell.angle_gamma   90.00
#
_symmetry.space_group_name_H-M   'P 1'
#
loop_
_entity.id
_entity.type
_entity.pdbx_description
1 polymer ?
#
loop_
_entity_poly.entity_id
_entity_poly.type
_entity_poly.pdbx_seq_one_letter_code
_entity_poly.pdbx_strand_id
1 'polypeptide(L)'
;MQEVIPHRFPALSDSCQAPASRPTSTKTVFGDMSSPAGLKALDEFLADKSYVEGFAASQADMAVFDAIPSAPSLTFCHLLRWYKHIKSFQRERA
;
A
#
# COMPACT_ATOMS: atom_id res chain seq x y z
N MET A 1 -6.14 29.44 -44.16
CA MET A 1 -7.54 29.13 -43.80
C MET A 1 -7.63 27.64 -43.47
N GLN A 2 -7.37 27.28 -42.21
CA GLN A 2 -7.70 25.94 -41.70
C GLN A 2 -8.67 26.19 -40.55
N GLU A 3 -9.91 25.76 -40.76
CA GLU A 3 -11.04 26.00 -39.89
C GLU A 3 -10.89 25.18 -38.60
N VAL A 4 -10.92 25.89 -37.47
CA VAL A 4 -10.88 25.33 -36.12
C VAL A 4 -12.26 24.72 -35.83
N ILE A 5 -12.34 23.39 -35.84
CA ILE A 5 -13.54 22.67 -35.41
C ILE A 5 -13.45 22.50 -33.88
N PRO A 6 -14.35 23.11 -33.10
CA PRO A 6 -14.33 23.01 -31.65
C PRO A 6 -14.94 21.67 -31.23
N HIS A 7 -14.12 20.76 -30.73
CA HIS A 7 -14.62 19.56 -30.06
C HIS A 7 -15.11 19.93 -28.65
N ARG A 8 -16.39 20.27 -28.59
CA ARG A 8 -17.20 20.43 -27.40
C ARG A 8 -17.29 19.08 -26.68
N PHE A 9 -16.59 18.97 -25.55
CA PHE A 9 -16.77 17.87 -24.60
C PHE A 9 -18.21 17.92 -24.03
N PRO A 10 -18.97 16.81 -24.07
CA PRO A 10 -20.26 16.76 -23.39
C PRO A 10 -20.03 16.68 -21.88
N ALA A 11 -20.33 17.77 -21.18
CA ALA A 11 -20.70 17.71 -19.78
C ALA A 11 -22.19 17.37 -19.70
N LEU A 12 -22.54 16.24 -19.08
CA LEU A 12 -23.84 16.08 -18.47
C LEU A 12 -23.66 15.55 -17.04
N SER A 13 -23.91 16.48 -16.13
CA SER A 13 -24.19 16.30 -14.71
C SER A 13 -25.49 15.53 -14.54
N ASP A 14 -25.53 14.50 -13.68
CA ASP A 14 -26.24 14.62 -12.39
C ASP A 14 -26.00 13.42 -11.46
N SER A 15 -25.39 13.73 -10.31
CA SER A 15 -25.71 13.28 -8.95
C SER A 15 -26.27 11.87 -8.71
N CYS A 16 -25.46 11.01 -8.07
CA CYS A 16 -25.86 10.21 -6.90
C CYS A 16 -24.63 9.61 -6.18
N GLN A 17 -24.36 10.13 -4.97
CA GLN A 17 -23.71 9.46 -3.83
C GLN A 17 -22.29 8.86 -4.00
N ALA A 18 -21.30 9.55 -3.42
CA ALA A 18 -20.26 8.83 -2.67
C ALA A 18 -20.84 8.45 -1.30
N PRO A 19 -20.57 7.24 -0.81
CA PRO A 19 -19.59 7.21 0.26
C PRO A 19 -18.58 6.08 0.07
N ALA A 20 -17.31 6.46 0.23
CA ALA A 20 -16.22 5.62 0.68
C ALA A 20 -16.11 4.25 -0.01
N SER A 21 -15.28 4.23 -1.06
CA SER A 21 -14.29 3.16 -1.26
C SER A 21 -13.93 2.59 0.11
N ARG A 22 -14.39 1.37 0.41
CA ARG A 22 -13.89 0.64 1.59
C ARG A 22 -12.39 0.59 1.39
N PRO A 23 -11.56 1.27 2.21
CA PRO A 23 -10.20 0.81 2.29
C PRO A 23 -10.35 -0.58 2.91
N THR A 24 -10.02 -1.62 2.15
CA THR A 24 -9.72 -2.92 2.75
C THR A 24 -8.58 -2.64 3.70
N SER A 25 -8.93 -2.39 4.97
CA SER A 25 -7.98 -2.07 6.01
C SER A 25 -6.99 -3.24 6.03
N THR A 26 -5.73 -2.98 5.71
CA THR A 26 -4.65 -3.97 5.62
C THR A 26 -4.55 -4.83 6.89
N LYS A 27 -5.06 -4.33 8.02
CA LYS A 27 -5.26 -5.05 9.29
C LYS A 27 -6.13 -6.32 9.18
N THR A 28 -7.05 -6.39 8.21
CA THR A 28 -7.89 -7.59 7.99
C THR A 28 -7.25 -8.59 7.02
N VAL A 29 -6.26 -8.16 6.22
CA VAL A 29 -5.62 -9.01 5.21
C VAL A 29 -4.57 -9.94 5.82
N PHE A 30 -3.77 -9.44 6.76
CA PHE A 30 -2.68 -10.19 7.39
C PHE A 30 -2.92 -10.53 8.87
N GLY A 31 -4.03 -10.06 9.45
CA GLY A 31 -4.33 -10.22 10.86
C GLY A 31 -3.50 -9.31 11.77
N ASP A 32 -3.17 -9.78 12.98
CA ASP A 32 -2.35 -9.03 13.92
C ASP A 32 -0.86 -9.09 13.56
N MET A 33 -0.32 -7.98 13.06
CA MET A 33 1.08 -7.82 12.65
C MET A 33 2.07 -7.78 13.83
N SER A 34 1.57 -7.74 15.07
CA SER A 34 2.41 -7.96 16.26
C SER A 34 2.52 -9.44 16.64
N SER A 35 1.71 -10.31 16.03
CA SER A 35 1.70 -11.74 16.30
C SER A 35 2.63 -12.50 15.34
N PRO A 36 3.24 -13.62 15.76
CA PRO A 36 4.05 -14.47 14.88
C PRO A 36 3.26 -14.99 13.66
N ALA A 37 1.96 -15.23 13.82
CA ALA A 37 1.08 -15.68 12.74
C ALA A 37 0.89 -14.60 11.67
N GLY A 38 0.67 -13.34 12.08
CA GLY A 38 0.53 -12.23 11.16
C GLY A 38 1.84 -11.88 10.45
N LEU A 39 2.97 -11.95 11.18
CA LEU A 39 4.30 -11.78 10.57
C LEU A 39 4.59 -12.87 9.52
N LYS A 40 4.19 -14.13 9.79
CA LYS A 40 4.33 -15.23 8.82
C LYS A 40 3.46 -15.01 7.58
N ALA A 41 2.20 -14.62 7.76
CA ALA A 41 1.30 -14.34 6.64
C ALA A 41 1.82 -13.20 5.76
N LEU A 42 2.39 -12.16 6.36
CA LEU A 42 2.99 -11.05 5.63
C LEU A 42 4.30 -11.45 4.92
N ASP A 43 5.15 -12.27 5.54
CA ASP A 43 6.37 -12.78 4.91
C ASP A 43 6.06 -13.64 3.67
N GLU A 44 5.05 -14.51 3.75
CA GLU A 44 4.58 -15.31 2.61
C GLU A 44 4.03 -14.43 1.48
N PHE A 45 3.30 -13.37 1.82
CA PHE A 45 2.80 -12.40 0.84
C PHE A 45 3.92 -11.58 0.18
N LEU A 46 5.01 -11.30 0.90
CA LEU A 46 6.17 -10.58 0.37
C LEU A 46 7.18 -11.49 -0.34
N ALA A 47 6.91 -12.79 -0.43
CA ALA A 47 7.73 -13.73 -1.17
C ALA A 47 7.70 -13.44 -2.68
N ASP A 48 6.52 -13.11 -3.22
CA ASP A 48 6.32 -12.75 -4.63
C ASP A 48 6.11 -11.24 -4.86
N LYS A 49 6.00 -10.45 -3.78
CA LYS A 49 5.78 -8.99 -3.83
C LYS A 49 6.93 -8.21 -3.21
N SER A 50 7.24 -7.07 -3.83
CA SER A 50 8.21 -6.10 -3.29
C SER A 50 7.57 -5.06 -2.36
N TYR A 51 6.25 -4.85 -2.44
CA TYR A 51 5.47 -3.86 -1.70
C TYR A 51 4.11 -4.43 -1.32
N VAL A 52 3.44 -3.81 -0.34
CA VAL A 52 2.08 -4.18 0.08
C VAL A 52 1.07 -3.91 -1.03
N GLU A 53 1.25 -2.81 -1.77
CA GLU A 53 0.41 -2.42 -2.89
C GLU A 53 1.23 -1.87 -4.06
N GLY A 54 0.87 -2.26 -5.28
CA GLY A 54 1.53 -1.79 -6.50
C GLY A 54 2.99 -2.21 -6.64
N PHE A 55 3.80 -1.32 -7.21
CA PHE A 55 5.22 -1.56 -7.53
C PHE A 55 6.17 -0.50 -6.95
N ALA A 56 5.66 0.38 -6.09
CA ALA A 56 6.42 1.45 -5.44
C ALA A 56 5.93 1.63 -3.99
N ALA A 57 6.78 2.21 -3.14
CA ALA A 57 6.42 2.46 -1.75
C ALA A 57 5.17 3.35 -1.66
N SER A 58 4.15 2.85 -0.96
CA SER A 58 2.82 3.46 -0.88
C SER A 58 2.40 3.74 0.57
N GLN A 59 1.24 4.38 0.76
CA GLN A 59 0.66 4.56 2.10
C GLN A 59 0.33 3.23 2.78
N ALA A 60 -0.04 2.20 2.01
CA ALA A 60 -0.29 0.86 2.54
C ALA A 60 0.97 0.27 3.19
N ASP A 61 2.14 0.48 2.59
CA ASP A 61 3.41 0.02 3.15
C ASP A 61 3.73 0.70 4.49
N MET A 62 3.50 2.01 4.59
CA MET A 62 3.70 2.75 5.84
C MET A 62 2.74 2.25 6.94
N ALA A 63 1.47 2.03 6.60
CA ALA A 63 0.48 1.55 7.57
C ALA A 63 0.82 0.15 8.11
N VAL A 64 1.33 -0.75 7.25
CA VAL A 64 1.79 -2.08 7.67
C VAL A 64 3.09 -1.97 8.48
N PHE A 65 4.00 -1.07 8.09
CA PHE A 65 5.25 -0.83 8.81
C PHE A 65 5.01 -0.32 10.23
N ASP A 66 4.11 0.64 10.40
CA ASP A 66 3.76 1.21 11.71
C ASP A 66 3.04 0.21 12.62
N ALA A 67 2.36 -0.78 12.03
CA ALA A 67 1.72 -1.86 12.79
C ALA A 67 2.71 -2.92 13.29
N ILE A 68 3.96 -2.91 12.80
CA ILE A 68 5.04 -3.79 13.24
C ILE A 68 5.86 -3.06 14.31
N PRO A 69 5.79 -3.48 15.59
CA PRO A 69 6.41 -2.73 16.70
C PRO A 69 7.95 -2.78 16.69
N SER A 70 8.54 -3.82 16.10
CA SER A 70 9.98 -4.04 16.12
C SER A 70 10.48 -4.79 14.89
N ALA A 71 11.78 -4.73 14.64
CA ALA A 71 12.37 -5.38 13.47
C ALA A 71 12.08 -6.89 13.47
N PRO A 72 11.59 -7.45 12.36
CA PRO A 72 11.27 -8.87 12.25
C PRO A 72 12.53 -9.74 12.32
N SER A 73 12.38 -10.99 12.76
CA SER A 73 13.46 -11.98 12.83
C SER A 73 14.08 -12.26 11.45
N LEU A 74 15.36 -12.66 11.42
CA LEU A 74 16.03 -13.13 10.20
C LEU A 74 15.33 -14.34 9.54
N THR A 75 14.49 -15.06 10.30
CA THR A 75 13.65 -16.15 9.81
C THR A 75 12.67 -15.70 8.72
N PHE A 76 12.18 -14.46 8.81
CA PHE A 76 11.24 -13.87 7.85
C PHE A 76 12.01 -13.00 6.86
N CYS A 77 12.72 -13.65 5.94
CA CYS A 77 13.69 -12.97 5.09
C CYS A 77 13.05 -11.96 4.12
N HIS A 78 11.84 -12.25 3.62
CA HIS A 78 11.12 -11.38 2.70
C HIS A 78 10.57 -10.15 3.43
N LEU A 79 9.99 -10.38 4.60
CA LEU A 79 9.52 -9.34 5.49
C LEU A 79 10.67 -8.45 5.97
N LEU A 80 11.81 -9.02 6.36
CA LEU A 80 12.97 -8.26 6.81
C LEU A 80 13.55 -7.38 5.69
N ARG A 81 13.63 -7.91 4.47
CA ARG A 81 14.06 -7.15 3.28
C ARG A 81 13.16 -5.94 3.08
N TRP A 82 11.84 -6.16 3.04
CA TRP A 82 10.85 -5.10 2.88
C TRP A 82 10.89 -4.10 4.04
N TYR A 83 10.96 -4.55 5.29
CA TYR A 83 11.00 -3.68 6.48
C TYR A 83 12.21 -2.74 6.45
N LYS A 84 13.40 -3.26 6.10
CA LYS A 84 14.62 -2.43 5.94
C LYS A 84 14.47 -1.41 4.81
N HIS A 85 13.84 -1.80 3.71
CA HIS A 85 13.57 -0.94 2.56
C HIS A 85 12.58 0.19 2.92
N ILE A 86 11.44 -0.12 3.52
CA ILE A 86 10.47 0.89 3.97
C ILE A 86 11.08 1.83 5.02
N LYS A 87 11.89 1.30 5.93
CA LYS A 87 12.61 2.10 6.93
C LYS A 87 13.57 3.12 6.31
N SER A 88 14.16 2.88 5.13
CA SER A 88 15.04 3.90 4.51
C SER A 88 14.26 5.10 3.99
N PHE A 89 13.02 4.94 3.54
CA PHE A 89 12.18 6.07 3.10
C PHE A 89 11.77 6.99 4.25
N GLN A 90 11.63 6.45 5.47
CA GLN A 90 11.36 7.28 6.65
C GLN A 90 12.51 8.23 6.97
N ARG A 91 13.76 7.85 6.65
CA ARG A 91 14.93 8.73 6.83
C ARG A 91 14.97 9.85 5.80
N GLU A 92 14.47 9.62 4.59
CA GLU A 92 14.44 10.62 3.51
C GLU A 92 13.34 11.68 3.72
N ARG A 93 12.36 11.42 4.58
CA ARG A 93 11.29 12.35 4.97
C ARG A 93 11.63 13.24 6.18
N ALA A 94 12.83 13.13 6.74
CA ALA A 94 13.29 13.90 7.90
C ALA A 94 14.04 15.18 7.51
#